data_AF-A0AAU3H240-F1
#
_entry.id   AF-A0AAU3H240-F1
#
_cell.length_a   1.000
_cell.length_b   1.000
_cell.length_c   1.000
_cell.angle_alpha   90.00
_cell.angle_beta   90.00
_cell.angle_gamma   90.00
#
_symmetry.space_group_name_H-M   'P 1'
#
loop_
_entity.id
_entity.type
_entity.pdbx_description
1 polymer ?
#
loop_
_entity_poly.entity_id
_entity_poly.type
_entity_poly.pdbx_seq_one_letter_code
_entity_poly.pdbx_strand_id
1 'polypeptide(L)'
;MSVSPWEGRGLGTRTVSWTARDAILYALAVGAPADRLDLVYEERLRVLPTFALTLAQWAPDALGALGAFDTTTAVHGSQRLVVKGPLEASGRAHDLGAGRPCP
;
A
#
# COMPACT_ATOMS: atom_id res chain seq x y z
N MET A 1 27.56 -12.40 -13.06
CA MET A 1 26.39 -12.55 -12.16
C MET A 1 25.21 -12.92 -13.04
N SER A 2 24.52 -14.04 -12.79
CA SER A 2 23.29 -14.32 -13.55
C SER A 2 22.18 -13.42 -13.03
N VAL A 3 21.42 -12.85 -13.97
CA VAL A 3 20.22 -12.06 -13.68
C VAL A 3 19.18 -12.96 -13.00
N SER A 4 18.50 -12.44 -11.99
CA SER A 4 17.40 -13.17 -11.32
C SER A 4 16.25 -13.37 -12.30
N PRO A 5 15.61 -14.56 -12.37
CA PRO A 5 14.46 -14.78 -13.25
C PRO A 5 13.24 -13.91 -12.90
N TRP A 6 13.26 -13.23 -11.75
CA TRP A 6 12.23 -12.31 -11.30
C TRP A 6 12.44 -10.87 -11.76
N GLU A 7 13.63 -10.53 -12.24
CA GLU A 7 13.96 -9.18 -12.68
C GLU A 7 13.16 -8.79 -13.94
N GLY A 8 12.53 -7.62 -13.92
CA GLY A 8 11.69 -7.12 -15.01
C GLY A 8 10.35 -7.85 -15.21
N ARG A 9 10.02 -8.84 -14.38
CA ARG A 9 8.78 -9.61 -14.51
C ARG A 9 7.56 -8.76 -14.11
N GLY A 10 6.72 -8.44 -15.08
CA GLY A 10 5.43 -7.79 -14.85
C GLY A 10 4.45 -8.67 -14.06
N LEU A 11 3.94 -8.17 -12.94
CA LEU A 11 2.91 -8.86 -12.14
C LEU A 11 1.47 -8.47 -12.53
N GLY A 12 1.31 -7.46 -13.38
CA GLY A 12 0.01 -6.91 -13.80
C GLY A 12 -0.49 -5.77 -12.90
N THR A 13 -1.76 -5.45 -13.03
CA THR A 13 -2.42 -4.34 -12.32
C THR A 13 -3.55 -4.87 -11.46
N ARG A 14 -3.70 -4.34 -10.24
CA ARG A 14 -4.90 -4.55 -9.42
C ARG A 14 -5.60 -3.23 -9.17
N THR A 15 -6.93 -3.27 -9.12
CA THR A 15 -7.73 -2.13 -8.67
C THR A 15 -8.03 -2.32 -7.20
N VAL A 16 -7.74 -1.29 -6.41
CA VAL A 16 -8.05 -1.22 -4.98
C VAL A 16 -9.01 -0.08 -4.74
N SER A 17 -9.93 -0.26 -3.81
CA SER A 17 -10.93 0.73 -3.42
C SER A 17 -10.93 0.90 -1.91
N TRP A 18 -11.15 2.13 -1.45
CA TRP A 18 -11.28 2.42 -0.03
C TRP A 18 -12.41 3.40 0.22
N THR A 19 -12.84 3.41 1.47
CA THR A 19 -13.83 4.31 2.03
C THR A 19 -13.24 5.06 3.23
N ALA A 20 -13.97 6.04 3.74
CA ALA A 20 -13.58 6.78 4.94
C ALA A 20 -13.35 5.82 6.13
N ARG A 21 -14.15 4.76 6.22
CA ARG A 21 -14.02 3.72 7.24
C ARG A 21 -12.62 3.08 7.23
N ASP A 22 -12.08 2.76 6.06
CA ASP A 22 -10.77 2.10 5.96
C ASP A 22 -9.64 3.03 6.40
N ALA A 23 -9.72 4.31 6.01
CA ALA A 23 -8.77 5.33 6.43
C ALA A 23 -8.83 5.62 7.95
N ILE A 24 -10.04 5.66 8.53
CA ILE A 24 -10.24 5.83 9.98
C ILE A 24 -9.70 4.62 10.75
N LEU A 25 -10.02 3.40 10.30
CA LEU A 25 -9.51 2.17 10.92
C LEU A 25 -7.98 2.11 10.87
N TYR A 26 -7.39 2.52 9.74
CA TYR A 26 -5.94 2.64 9.64
C TYR A 26 -5.38 3.64 10.65
N ALA A 27 -5.96 4.84 10.74
CA ALA A 27 -5.50 5.88 11.67
C ALA A 27 -5.51 5.37 13.11
N LEU A 28 -6.59 4.72 13.54
CA LEU A 28 -6.70 4.10 14.86
C LEU A 28 -5.66 2.99 15.06
N ALA A 29 -5.48 2.11 14.07
CA ALA A 29 -4.53 1.00 14.15
C ALA A 29 -3.07 1.46 14.28
N VAL A 30 -2.72 2.60 13.69
CA VAL A 30 -1.38 3.20 13.83
C VAL A 30 -1.26 4.16 15.02
N GLY A 31 -2.26 4.20 15.89
CA GLY A 31 -2.18 4.87 17.19
C GLY A 31 -2.76 6.28 17.24
N ALA A 32 -3.54 6.72 16.24
CA ALA A 32 -4.28 7.97 16.37
C ALA A 32 -5.33 7.86 17.51
N PRO A 33 -5.36 8.81 18.45
CA PRO A 33 -6.39 8.79 19.48
C PRO A 33 -7.78 9.13 18.93
N ALA A 34 -8.82 8.58 19.56
CA ALA A 34 -10.21 8.71 19.12
C ALA A 34 -10.78 10.13 19.20
N ASP A 35 -10.08 11.06 19.85
CA ASP A 35 -10.43 12.49 19.92
C ASP A 35 -9.74 13.34 18.83
N ARG A 36 -8.87 12.75 18.00
CA ARG A 36 -8.26 13.42 16.83
C ARG A 36 -9.24 13.41 15.68
N LEU A 37 -10.27 14.24 15.79
CA LEU A 37 -11.41 14.26 14.88
C LEU A 37 -11.02 14.50 13.40
N ASP A 38 -9.89 15.16 13.12
CA ASP A 38 -9.39 15.30 11.74
C ASP A 38 -8.90 13.96 11.13
N LEU A 39 -8.75 12.90 11.92
CA LEU A 39 -8.31 11.57 11.47
C LEU A 39 -9.35 10.46 11.66
N VAL A 40 -10.36 10.70 12.50
CA VAL A 40 -11.31 9.66 12.93
C VAL A 40 -12.78 10.03 12.74
N TYR A 41 -13.07 11.24 12.23
CA TYR A 41 -14.43 11.68 11.92
C TYR A 41 -14.57 11.99 10.44
N GLU A 42 -15.52 11.31 9.80
CA GLU A 42 -15.70 11.24 8.35
C GLU A 42 -15.95 12.60 7.68
N GLU A 43 -16.63 13.54 8.34
CA GLU A 43 -16.98 14.84 7.73
C GLU A 43 -15.78 15.77 7.53
N ARG A 44 -14.69 15.56 8.27
CA ARG A 44 -13.48 16.41 8.24
C ARG A 44 -12.22 15.58 8.05
N LEU A 45 -12.36 14.41 7.42
CA LEU A 45 -11.33 13.39 7.41
C LEU A 45 -10.12 13.80 6.55
N ARG A 46 -8.96 13.84 7.19
CA ARG A 46 -7.64 13.89 6.58
C ARG A 46 -7.04 12.50 6.61
N VAL A 47 -6.82 11.90 5.43
CA VAL A 47 -6.21 10.58 5.33
C VAL A 47 -4.71 10.67 5.61
N LEU A 48 -4.20 9.82 6.51
CA LEU A 48 -2.75 9.70 6.74
C LEU A 48 -2.07 9.18 5.46
N PRO A 49 -1.01 9.83 4.94
CA PRO A 49 -0.42 9.42 3.67
C PRO A 49 0.06 7.96 3.64
N THR A 50 0.52 7.44 4.78
CA THR A 50 0.98 6.06 4.96
C THR A 50 -0.14 5.01 4.82
N PHE A 51 -1.41 5.42 4.84
CA PHE A 51 -2.54 4.55 4.46
C PHE A 51 -2.36 3.98 3.05
N ALA A 52 -1.79 4.75 2.12
CA ALA A 52 -1.53 4.28 0.76
C ALA A 52 -0.68 3.00 0.72
N LEU A 53 0.17 2.77 1.72
CA LEU A 53 0.99 1.57 1.80
C LEU A 53 0.17 0.31 2.00
N THR A 54 -0.96 0.37 2.73
CA THR A 54 -1.82 -0.81 2.96
C THR A 54 -2.57 -1.23 1.70
N LEU A 55 -2.81 -0.28 0.79
CA LEU A 55 -3.46 -0.51 -0.48
C LEU A 55 -2.54 -1.19 -1.51
N ALA A 56 -1.21 -1.15 -1.29
CA ALA A 56 -0.20 -1.52 -2.27
C ALA A 56 0.71 -2.70 -1.88
N GLN A 57 0.23 -3.62 -1.01
CA GLN A 57 1.05 -4.74 -0.51
C GLN A 57 0.93 -6.05 -1.33
N TRP A 58 0.10 -6.13 -2.36
CA TRP A 58 -0.18 -7.41 -3.01
C TRP A 58 0.99 -7.98 -3.84
N ALA A 59 1.91 -7.12 -4.31
CA ALA A 59 3.00 -7.55 -5.19
C ALA A 59 4.05 -8.41 -4.46
N PRO A 60 4.55 -8.03 -3.26
CA PRO A 60 5.35 -8.91 -2.41
C PRO A 60 4.66 -10.26 -2.12
N ASP A 61 3.37 -10.25 -1.78
CA ASP A 61 2.61 -11.48 -1.51
C ASP A 61 2.55 -12.40 -2.74
N ALA A 62 2.29 -11.82 -3.91
CA ALA A 62 2.24 -12.56 -5.17
C ALA A 62 3.61 -13.17 -5.53
N LEU A 63 4.70 -12.44 -5.31
CA LEU A 63 6.07 -12.94 -5.53
C LEU A 63 6.43 -14.06 -4.56
N GLY A 64 6.11 -13.90 -3.27
CA GLY A 64 6.31 -14.93 -2.26
C GLY A 64 5.55 -16.21 -2.57
N ALA A 65 4.28 -16.10 -2.97
CA ALA A 65 3.45 -17.25 -3.38
C ALA A 65 3.99 -17.98 -4.62
N LEU A 66 4.74 -17.29 -5.47
CA LEU A 66 5.40 -17.86 -6.64
C LEU A 66 6.82 -18.39 -6.34
N GLY A 67 7.29 -18.28 -5.09
CA GLY A 67 8.61 -18.78 -4.67
C GLY A 67 9.78 -17.86 -4.99
N ALA A 68 9.55 -16.54 -5.13
CA ALA A 68 10.63 -15.59 -5.36
C ALA A 68 11.59 -15.44 -4.17
N PHE A 69 11.11 -15.74 -2.96
CA PHE A 69 11.87 -15.76 -1.70
C PHE A 69 11.17 -16.70 -0.71
N ASP A 70 11.88 -17.13 0.33
CA ASP A 70 11.32 -17.92 1.43
C ASP A 70 10.52 -17.01 2.37
N THR A 71 9.20 -17.15 2.37
CA THR A 71 8.28 -16.35 3.19
C THR A 71 8.36 -16.66 4.68
N THR A 72 9.03 -17.74 5.09
CA THR A 72 9.18 -18.12 6.50
C THR A 72 10.36 -17.42 7.18
N THR A 73 11.33 -16.96 6.40
CA THR A 73 12.57 -16.34 6.89
C THR A 73 12.77 -14.92 6.38
N ALA A 74 12.07 -14.51 5.32
CA ALA A 74 12.17 -13.16 4.79
C ALA A 74 11.61 -12.10 5.75
N VAL A 75 12.27 -10.94 5.77
CA VAL A 75 11.82 -9.75 6.50
C VAL A 75 11.65 -8.57 5.54
N HIS A 76 10.75 -7.65 5.89
CA HIS A 76 10.55 -6.42 5.14
C HIS A 76 11.67 -5.42 5.45
N GLY A 77 12.71 -5.40 4.61
CA GLY A 77 13.95 -4.66 4.92
C GLY A 77 13.84 -3.13 4.83
N SER A 78 13.04 -2.59 3.90
CA SER A 78 12.88 -1.15 3.75
C SER A 78 11.54 -0.80 3.09
N GLN A 79 11.07 0.43 3.33
CA GLN A 79 9.87 0.97 2.70
C GLN A 79 10.12 2.41 2.25
N ARG A 80 9.63 2.75 1.05
CA ARG A 80 9.62 4.13 0.54
C ARG A 80 8.22 4.50 0.07
N LEU A 81 7.79 5.72 0.39
CA LEU A 81 6.56 6.32 -0.10
C LEU A 81 6.87 7.70 -0.67
N VAL A 82 6.35 7.99 -1.87
CA VAL A 82 6.39 9.34 -2.46
C VAL A 82 4.95 9.79 -2.65
N VAL A 83 4.58 10.85 -1.94
CA VAL A 83 3.23 11.40 -1.96
C VAL A 83 3.19 12.53 -2.98
N LYS A 84 2.34 12.41 -4.00
CA LYS A 84 2.17 13.43 -5.06
C LYS A 84 1.06 14.43 -4.74
N GLY A 85 0.12 14.04 -3.89
CA GLY A 85 -1.00 14.84 -3.41
C GLY A 85 -1.70 14.12 -2.26
N PRO A 86 -2.63 14.80 -1.56
CA PRO A 86 -3.42 14.16 -0.51
C PRO A 86 -4.26 13.01 -1.08
N LEU A 87 -4.53 12.00 -0.24
CA LEU A 87 -5.50 10.96 -0.54
C LEU A 87 -6.90 11.45 -0.14
N GLU A 88 -7.87 11.24 -1.03
CA GLU A 88 -9.28 11.47 -0.75
C GLU A 88 -9.81 10.47 0.28
N ALA A 89 -10.83 10.87 1.04
CA ALA A 89 -11.46 10.04 2.08
C ALA A 89 -12.05 8.72 1.54
N SER A 90 -12.47 8.70 0.28
CA SER A 90 -12.84 7.48 -0.43
C SER A 90 -12.35 7.55 -1.87
N GLY A 91 -12.07 6.40 -2.48
CA GLY A 91 -11.51 6.39 -3.81
C GLY A 91 -11.19 5.02 -4.34
N ARG A 92 -10.62 5.02 -5.54
CA ARG A 92 -10.04 3.84 -6.20
C ARG A 92 -8.70 4.18 -6.81
N ALA A 93 -7.79 3.22 -6.79
CA ALA A 93 -6.48 3.33 -7.42
C ALA A 93 -6.16 2.06 -8.21
N HIS A 94 -5.35 2.24 -9.25
CA HIS A 94 -4.73 1.14 -9.97
C HIS A 94 -3.32 0.94 -9.42
N ASP A 95 -3.10 -0.16 -8.74
CA ASP A 95 -1.81 -0.55 -8.23
C ASP A 95 -1.09 -1.45 -9.23
N LEU A 96 0.06 -0.97 -9.71
CA LEU A 96 0.89 -1.63 -10.70
C LEU A 96 1.93 -2.48 -9.99
N GLY A 97 1.85 -3.79 -10.17
CA GLY A 97 2.87 -4.71 -9.68
C GLY A 97 4.18 -4.50 -10.45
N ALA A 98 5.31 -4.81 -9.81
CA ALA A 98 6.66 -4.55 -10.32
C ALA A 98 6.80 -4.91 -11.82
N GLY A 99 7.49 -4.06 -12.59
CA GLY A 99 7.76 -4.28 -14.03
C GLY A 99 7.72 -3.03 -14.91
N ARG A 100 7.03 -1.95 -14.53
CA ARG A 100 7.10 -0.64 -15.21
C ARG A 100 6.98 0.51 -14.19
N PRO A 101 7.88 1.51 -14.19
CA PRO A 101 7.64 2.72 -13.42
C PRO A 101 6.41 3.45 -13.96
N CYS A 102 5.65 4.07 -13.06
CA CYS A 102 4.66 5.08 -13.44
C CYS A 102 5.40 6.22 -14.19
N PRO A 103 4.88 6.73 -15.32
CA PRO A 103 5.51 7.83 -16.06
C PRO A 103 5.68 9.09 -15.19
#